data_AF-A0A951PEY1-F1
#
_entry.id   AF-A0A951PEY1-F1
#
_cell.length_a   1.000
_cell.length_b   1.000
_cell.length_c   1.000
_cell.angle_alpha   90.00
_cell.angle_beta   90.00
_cell.angle_gamma   90.00
#
_symmetry.space_group_name_H-M   'P 1'
#
loop_
_entity.id
_entity.type
_entity.pdbx_description
1 polymer ?
#
loop_
_entity_poly.entity_id
_entity_poly.type
_entity_poly.pdbx_seq_one_letter_code
_entity_poly.pdbx_strand_id
1 'polypeptide(L)'
;MTQDFEAFTIPSTVDQQTAYAVQEGLIQRSSLQSDWAILNGTKPERFRALSQMNQMPAAEAAQSCALLTRYQAVYRPGLLKLRAEGYRGSCPSPTAAQFQQIAQHLGYLSSAEVELMLKHMAQQLREIWQLRK
;
A
#
# COMPACT_ATOMS: atom_id res chain seq x y z
N MET A 1 -26.88 -35.20 -8.07
CA MET A 1 -25.87 -34.50 -7.26
C MET A 1 -25.43 -33.28 -8.05
N THR A 2 -26.13 -32.17 -7.86
CA THR A 2 -25.90 -30.90 -8.55
C THR A 2 -24.93 -30.11 -7.67
N GLN A 3 -23.77 -29.75 -8.20
CA GLN A 3 -22.83 -28.86 -7.49
C GLN A 3 -23.33 -27.43 -7.62
N ASP A 4 -23.72 -26.85 -6.49
CA ASP A 4 -23.97 -25.42 -6.35
C ASP A 4 -22.65 -24.67 -6.51
N PHE A 5 -22.52 -23.95 -7.63
CA PHE A 5 -21.50 -22.91 -7.78
C PHE A 5 -21.95 -21.71 -6.96
N GLU A 6 -21.43 -21.56 -5.74
CA GLU A 6 -21.58 -20.33 -4.97
C GLU A 6 -21.07 -19.15 -5.81
N ALA A 7 -21.99 -18.22 -6.07
CA ALA A 7 -21.73 -17.00 -6.79
C ALA A 7 -20.60 -16.22 -6.09
N PHE A 8 -19.46 -16.10 -6.77
CA PHE A 8 -18.41 -15.15 -6.41
C PHE A 8 -18.97 -13.75 -6.65
N THR A 9 -19.68 -13.21 -5.67
CA THR A 9 -20.24 -11.86 -5.69
C THR A 9 -19.09 -10.87 -5.78
N ILE A 10 -18.82 -10.39 -6.99
CA ILE A 10 -17.93 -9.25 -7.22
C ILE A 10 -18.58 -8.05 -6.52
N PRO A 11 -17.91 -7.40 -5.55
CA PRO A 11 -18.49 -6.26 -4.86
C PRO A 11 -18.82 -5.15 -5.87
N SER A 12 -20.02 -4.58 -5.71
CA SER A 12 -20.56 -3.52 -6.56
C SER A 12 -19.60 -2.34 -6.66
N THR A 13 -19.47 -1.76 -7.85
CA THR A 13 -18.64 -0.58 -8.16
C THR A 13 -18.88 0.59 -7.18
N VAL A 14 -20.09 0.68 -6.64
CA VAL A 14 -20.50 1.71 -5.66
C VAL A 14 -19.82 1.52 -4.29
N ASP A 15 -19.63 0.28 -3.83
CA ASP A 15 -18.94 -0.02 -2.57
C ASP A 15 -17.44 0.27 -2.69
N GLN A 16 -16.87 0.01 -3.86
CA GLN A 16 -15.49 0.37 -4.17
C GLN A 16 -15.30 1.89 -4.18
N GLN A 17 -16.16 2.64 -4.88
CA GLN A 17 -16.08 4.10 -4.94
C GLN A 17 -16.24 4.77 -3.57
N THR A 18 -17.14 4.26 -2.72
CA THR A 18 -17.34 4.78 -1.36
C THR A 18 -16.14 4.47 -0.46
N ALA A 19 -15.59 3.26 -0.53
CA ALA A 19 -14.36 2.91 0.18
C ALA A 19 -13.16 3.75 -0.29
N TYR A 20 -13.08 4.04 -1.59
CA TYR A 20 -12.07 4.94 -2.15
C TYR A 20 -12.23 6.37 -1.64
N ALA A 21 -13.45 6.91 -1.62
CA ALA A 21 -13.74 8.27 -1.13
C ALA A 21 -13.44 8.46 0.36
N VAL A 22 -13.78 7.48 1.21
CA VAL A 22 -13.43 7.49 2.64
C VAL A 22 -11.91 7.47 2.84
N GLN A 23 -11.19 6.69 2.02
CA GLN A 23 -9.74 6.62 2.03
C GLN A 23 -9.08 7.87 1.42
N GLU A 24 -9.75 8.58 0.50
CA GLU A 24 -9.34 9.90 0.01
C GLU A 24 -9.46 10.94 1.15
N GLY A 25 -10.57 10.97 1.89
CA GLY A 25 -10.76 11.90 3.01
C GLY A 25 -9.79 11.71 4.18
N LEU A 26 -9.35 10.47 4.44
CA LEU A 26 -8.32 10.16 5.45
C LEU A 26 -6.90 10.53 5.03
N ILE A 27 -6.63 10.53 3.72
CA ILE A 27 -5.30 10.77 3.16
C ILE A 27 -5.11 12.26 2.78
N GLN A 28 -6.15 12.91 2.25
CA GLN A 28 -6.13 14.33 1.87
C GLN A 28 -5.96 15.29 3.06
N ARG A 29 -6.21 14.82 4.29
CA ARG A 29 -6.16 15.65 5.52
C ARG A 29 -4.78 15.81 6.15
N SER A 30 -3.71 15.19 5.65
CA SER A 30 -2.40 15.43 6.25
C SER A 30 -1.24 15.40 5.26
N SER A 31 -0.76 16.60 4.93
CA SER A 31 0.62 16.85 4.49
C SER A 31 1.70 16.40 5.51
N LEU A 32 1.30 15.77 6.62
CA LEU A 32 2.13 15.32 7.74
C LEU A 32 2.24 13.78 7.86
N GLN A 33 1.69 13.01 6.91
CA GLN A 33 1.79 11.56 6.96
C GLN A 33 3.20 11.07 6.59
N SER A 34 3.77 10.21 7.44
CA SER A 34 5.04 9.53 7.16
C SER A 34 4.93 8.66 5.91
N ASP A 35 6.05 8.39 5.24
CA ASP A 35 6.09 7.47 4.07
C ASP A 35 5.37 6.16 4.37
N TRP A 36 5.58 5.64 5.57
CA TRP A 36 5.03 4.37 6.04
C TRP A 36 3.52 4.42 6.25
N ALA A 37 2.99 5.55 6.71
CA ALA A 37 1.54 5.75 6.85
C ALA A 37 0.86 5.78 5.48
N ILE A 38 1.49 6.46 4.51
CA ILE A 38 1.02 6.53 3.11
C ILE A 38 0.98 5.14 2.49
N LEU A 39 2.10 4.40 2.56
CA LEU A 39 2.20 3.06 1.99
C LEU A 39 1.26 2.07 2.69
N ASN A 40 1.14 2.13 4.02
CA ASN A 40 0.24 1.25 4.75
C ASN A 40 -1.24 1.59 4.53
N GLY A 41 -1.55 2.87 4.31
CA GLY A 41 -2.88 3.37 3.99
C GLY A 41 -3.28 3.17 2.53
N THR A 42 -2.35 2.79 1.65
CA THR A 42 -2.63 2.62 0.21
C THR A 42 -2.93 1.16 -0.12
N LYS A 43 -4.05 0.90 -0.81
CA LYS A 43 -4.35 -0.43 -1.34
C LYS A 43 -3.62 -0.64 -2.68
N PRO A 44 -3.07 -1.83 -2.98
CA PRO A 44 -2.43 -2.10 -4.28
C PRO A 44 -3.34 -1.81 -5.48
N GLU A 45 -4.64 -2.11 -5.39
CA GLU A 45 -5.62 -1.78 -6.43
C GLU A 45 -5.73 -0.27 -6.67
N ARG A 46 -5.72 0.52 -5.59
CA ARG A 46 -5.73 1.98 -5.67
C ARG A 46 -4.45 2.50 -6.30
N PHE A 47 -3.30 1.97 -5.89
CA PHE A 47 -2.02 2.33 -6.50
C PHE A 47 -2.06 2.08 -8.01
N ARG A 48 -2.52 0.90 -8.45
CA ARG A 48 -2.66 0.57 -9.88
C ARG A 48 -3.57 1.56 -10.62
N ALA A 49 -4.74 1.87 -10.07
CA ALA A 49 -5.67 2.83 -10.68
C ALA A 49 -5.05 4.22 -10.79
N LEU A 50 -4.36 4.69 -9.74
CA LEU A 50 -3.65 5.96 -9.75
C LEU A 50 -2.50 5.96 -10.77
N SER A 51 -1.72 4.90 -10.85
CA SER A 51 -0.65 4.75 -11.83
C SER A 51 -1.16 4.79 -13.26
N GLN A 52 -2.28 4.12 -13.56
CA GLN A 52 -2.91 4.14 -14.88
C GLN A 52 -3.36 5.56 -15.27
N MET A 53 -3.98 6.29 -14.34
CA MET A 53 -4.43 7.66 -14.59
C MET A 53 -3.26 8.64 -14.83
N ASN A 54 -2.09 8.36 -14.28
CA ASN A 54 -0.87 9.17 -14.47
C ASN A 54 0.07 8.62 -15.55
N GLN A 55 -0.44 7.77 -16.46
CA GLN A 55 0.30 7.21 -17.60
C GLN A 55 1.58 6.45 -17.21
N MET A 56 1.65 5.92 -15.99
CA MET A 56 2.77 5.10 -15.56
C MET A 56 2.78 3.77 -16.32
N PRO A 57 3.94 3.25 -16.75
CA PRO A 57 4.02 1.99 -17.48
C PRO A 57 3.36 0.84 -16.69
N ALA A 58 2.56 0.01 -17.37
CA ALA A 58 1.82 -1.07 -16.72
C ALA A 58 2.74 -2.08 -16.01
N ALA A 59 3.92 -2.35 -16.57
CA ALA A 59 4.93 -3.22 -15.97
C ALA A 59 5.46 -2.64 -14.64
N GLU A 60 5.77 -1.34 -14.61
CA GLU A 60 6.21 -0.64 -13.41
C GLU A 60 5.10 -0.60 -12.35
N ALA A 61 3.85 -0.36 -12.76
CA ALA A 61 2.69 -0.42 -11.87
C ALA A 61 2.52 -1.81 -11.24
N ALA A 62 2.72 -2.87 -12.02
CA ALA A 62 2.65 -4.24 -11.53
C ALA A 62 3.78 -4.53 -10.51
N GLN A 63 5.02 -4.14 -10.81
CA GLN A 63 6.16 -4.30 -9.91
C GLN A 63 5.96 -3.54 -8.59
N SER A 64 5.54 -2.29 -8.66
CA SER A 64 5.24 -1.47 -7.48
C SER A 64 4.09 -2.05 -6.66
N CYS A 65 3.02 -2.55 -7.28
CA CYS A 65 1.96 -3.27 -6.56
C CYS A 65 2.46 -4.54 -5.85
N ALA A 66 3.35 -5.30 -6.50
CA ALA A 66 3.95 -6.48 -5.89
C ALA A 66 4.82 -6.10 -4.68
N LEU A 67 5.67 -5.09 -4.83
CA LEU A 67 6.50 -4.54 -3.74
C LEU A 67 5.63 -4.07 -2.57
N LEU A 68 4.58 -3.29 -2.84
CA LEU A 68 3.65 -2.80 -1.81
C LEU A 68 2.98 -3.95 -1.06
N THR A 69 2.54 -4.98 -1.78
CA THR A 69 1.91 -6.17 -1.19
C THR A 69 2.87 -6.89 -0.26
N ARG A 70 4.13 -7.11 -0.68
CA ARG A 70 5.15 -7.77 0.13
C ARG A 70 5.52 -6.95 1.36
N TYR A 71 5.69 -5.65 1.20
CA TYR A 71 5.90 -4.71 2.30
C TYR A 71 4.78 -4.81 3.35
N GLN A 72 3.52 -4.72 2.93
CA GLN A 72 2.38 -4.75 3.86
C GLN A 72 2.25 -6.09 4.59
N ALA A 73 2.55 -7.20 3.91
CA ALA A 73 2.53 -8.52 4.52
C ALA A 73 3.55 -8.67 5.66
N VAL A 74 4.72 -8.04 5.54
CA VAL A 74 5.78 -8.08 6.57
C VAL A 74 5.56 -7.02 7.66
N TYR A 75 5.15 -5.82 7.27
CA TYR A 75 5.07 -4.67 8.17
C TYR A 75 3.83 -4.70 9.08
N ARG A 76 2.65 -5.00 8.52
CA ARG A 76 1.37 -4.90 9.25
C ARG A 76 1.29 -5.79 10.49
N PRO A 77 1.77 -7.05 10.49
CA PRO A 77 1.76 -7.87 11.70
C PRO A 77 2.51 -7.21 12.86
N GLY A 78 3.67 -6.59 12.60
CA GLY A 78 4.43 -5.86 13.60
C GLY A 78 3.68 -4.64 14.12
N LEU A 79 3.04 -3.87 13.23
CA LEU A 79 2.23 -2.72 13.62
C LEU A 79 1.03 -3.11 14.49
N LEU A 80 0.37 -4.23 14.19
CA LEU A 80 -0.74 -4.75 14.98
C LEU A 80 -0.29 -5.14 16.39
N LYS A 81 0.87 -5.79 16.51
CA LYS A 81 1.47 -6.12 17.82
C LYS A 81 1.75 -4.86 18.64
N LEU A 82 2.41 -3.86 18.05
CA LEU A 82 2.66 -2.58 18.73
C LEU A 82 1.37 -1.91 19.22
N ARG A 83 0.30 -1.94 18.41
CA ARG A 83 -1.00 -1.37 18.78
C ARG A 83 -1.67 -2.13 19.93
N ALA A 84 -1.54 -3.45 19.95
CA ALA A 84 -2.01 -4.30 21.04
C ALA A 84 -1.26 -4.00 22.34
N GLU A 85 0.02 -3.67 22.26
CA GLU A 85 0.88 -3.22 23.38
C GLU A 85 0.61 -1.77 23.82
N GLY A 86 -0.36 -1.08 23.19
CA GLY A 86 -0.79 0.26 23.59
C GLY A 86 -0.21 1.40 22.74
N TYR A 87 0.56 1.11 21.69
CA TYR A 87 1.03 2.15 20.77
C TYR A 87 -0.14 2.89 20.11
N ARG A 88 -0.08 4.23 20.10
CA ARG A 88 -1.07 5.14 19.49
C ARG A 88 -0.46 6.14 18.50
N GLY A 89 0.83 6.03 18.22
CA GLY A 89 1.53 6.91 17.29
C GLY A 89 1.24 6.62 15.81
N SER A 90 1.85 7.43 14.94
CA SER A 90 1.84 7.23 13.49
C SER A 90 2.58 5.95 13.09
N CYS A 91 2.46 5.50 11.84
CA CYS A 91 3.18 4.31 11.36
C CYS A 91 4.71 4.52 11.50
N PRO A 92 5.42 3.78 12.39
CA PRO A 92 6.87 3.89 12.54
C PRO A 92 7.60 3.31 11.33
N SER A 93 8.89 3.64 11.18
CA SER A 93 9.72 3.03 10.15
C SER A 93 9.81 1.51 10.32
N PRO A 94 9.77 0.73 9.22
CA PRO A 94 10.12 -0.68 9.27
C PRO A 94 11.52 -0.87 9.85
N THR A 95 11.72 -1.99 10.54
CA THR A 95 13.03 -2.34 11.08
C THR A 95 13.95 -2.87 9.99
N ALA A 96 15.26 -2.84 10.22
CA ALA A 96 16.24 -3.44 9.30
C ALA A 96 15.92 -4.91 8.97
N ALA A 97 15.46 -5.67 9.98
CA ALA A 97 15.03 -7.06 9.79
C ALA A 97 13.80 -7.17 8.88
N GLN A 98 12.84 -6.24 8.99
CA GLN A 98 11.68 -6.22 8.09
C GLN A 98 12.09 -5.88 6.65
N PHE A 99 12.99 -4.93 6.43
CA PHE A 99 13.51 -4.65 5.09
C PHE A 99 14.25 -5.86 4.51
N GLN A 100 15.06 -6.54 5.31
CA GLN A 100 15.74 -7.76 4.89
C GLN A 100 14.74 -8.89 4.54
N GLN A 101 13.68 -9.06 5.33
CA GLN A 101 12.65 -10.05 5.03
C GLN A 101 11.90 -9.73 3.72
N ILE A 102 11.60 -8.45 3.46
CA ILE A 102 10.99 -8.03 2.20
C ILE A 102 11.94 -8.30 1.03
N ALA A 103 13.21 -7.96 1.16
CA ALA A 103 14.24 -8.24 0.16
C ALA A 103 14.34 -9.75 -0.15
N GLN A 104 14.34 -10.60 0.87
CA GLN A 104 14.32 -12.06 0.72
C GLN A 104 13.07 -12.57 -0.02
N HIS A 105 11.90 -11.99 0.24
CA HIS A 105 10.67 -12.37 -0.47
C HIS A 105 10.68 -11.96 -1.95
N LEU A 106 11.45 -10.95 -2.32
CA LEU A 106 11.58 -10.49 -3.71
C LEU A 106 12.69 -11.23 -4.44
N GLY A 107 13.83 -11.49 -3.78
CA GLY A 107 14.93 -12.27 -4.32
C GLY A 107 15.82 -11.55 -5.34
N TYR A 108 15.51 -10.30 -5.70
CA TYR A 108 16.25 -9.50 -6.67
C TYR A 108 16.63 -8.09 -6.18
N LEU A 109 16.30 -7.74 -4.93
CA LEU A 109 16.65 -6.47 -4.30
C LEU A 109 17.38 -6.70 -2.98
N SER A 110 18.30 -5.80 -2.63
CA SER A 110 18.85 -5.64 -1.29
C SER A 110 17.87 -4.91 -0.35
N SER A 111 18.11 -4.99 0.96
CA SER A 111 17.30 -4.27 1.96
C SER A 111 17.31 -2.76 1.75
N ALA A 112 18.46 -2.19 1.35
CA ALA A 112 18.62 -0.76 1.07
C ALA A 112 17.84 -0.34 -0.17
N GLU A 113 17.87 -1.15 -1.24
CA GLU A 113 17.09 -0.89 -2.45
C GLU A 113 15.59 -0.98 -2.18
N VAL A 114 15.14 -1.94 -1.38
CA VAL A 114 13.74 -2.03 -0.93
C VAL A 114 13.33 -0.75 -0.20
N GLU A 115 14.13 -0.28 0.75
CA GLU A 115 13.84 0.96 1.48
C GLU A 115 13.74 2.16 0.52
N LEU A 116 14.69 2.30 -0.39
CA LEU A 116 14.72 3.38 -1.38
C LEU A 116 13.49 3.35 -2.29
N MET A 117 13.14 2.18 -2.84
CA MET A 117 11.98 2.03 -3.70
C MET A 117 10.67 2.33 -2.96
N LEU A 118 10.53 1.89 -1.71
CA LEU A 118 9.33 2.20 -0.90
C LEU A 118 9.20 3.70 -0.65
N LYS A 119 10.29 4.39 -0.31
CA LYS A 119 10.28 5.87 -0.15
C LYS A 119 9.93 6.58 -1.46
N HIS A 120 10.48 6.12 -2.57
CA HIS A 120 10.15 6.64 -3.89
C HIS A 120 8.65 6.49 -4.20
N MET A 121 8.08 5.31 -3.95
CA MET A 121 6.64 5.07 -4.13
C MET A 121 5.78 5.96 -3.24
N ALA A 122 6.18 6.16 -1.98
CA ALA A 122 5.46 7.06 -1.07
C ALA A 122 5.46 8.50 -1.60
N GLN A 123 6.58 8.94 -2.18
CA GLN A 123 6.71 10.25 -2.80
C GLN A 123 5.82 10.39 -4.04
N GLN A 124 5.82 9.40 -4.94
CA GLN A 124 4.91 9.37 -6.10
C GLN A 124 3.44 9.48 -5.67
N LEU A 125 3.04 8.74 -4.63
CA LEU A 125 1.67 8.81 -4.10
C LEU A 125 1.32 10.20 -3.57
N ARG A 126 2.24 10.89 -2.88
CA ARG A 126 2.03 12.28 -2.44
C ARG A 126 1.78 13.21 -3.62
N GLU A 127 2.62 13.13 -4.64
CA GLU A 127 2.53 14.00 -5.82
C GLU A 127 1.20 13.80 -6.55
N ILE A 128 0.82 12.54 -6.77
CA ILE A 128 -0.46 12.18 -7.40
C ILE A 128 -1.65 12.73 -6.61
N TRP A 129 -1.58 12.70 -5.27
CA TRP A 129 -2.67 13.22 -4.42
C TRP A 129 -2.69 14.75 -4.35
N GLN A 130 -1.55 15.43 -4.47
CA GLN A 130 -1.49 16.88 -4.51
C GLN A 130 -2.06 17.47 -5.80
N LEU A 131 -1.88 16.79 -6.94
CA LEU A 131 -2.41 17.22 -8.24
C LEU A 131 -3.95 17.10 -8.38
N ARG A 132 -4.63 16.55 -7.37
CA ARG A 132 -6.10 16.38 -7.35
C ARG A 132 -6.83 17.35 -6.41
N LYS A 133 -6.12 18.36 -5.86
CA LYS A 133 -6.75 19.50 -5.18
C LYS A 133 -7.14 20.58 -6.18
#